data_AF-N9M9E4-F1
#
_entry.id   AF-N9M9E4-F1
#
_cell.length_a   1.000
_cell.length_b   1.000
_cell.length_c   1.000
_cell.angle_alpha   90.00
_cell.angle_beta   90.00
_cell.angle_gamma   90.00
#
_symmetry.space_group_name_H-M   'P 1'
#
loop_
_entity.id
_entity.type
_entity.pdbx_description
1 polymer ?
#
loop_
_entity_poly.entity_id
_entity_poly.type
_entity_poly.pdbx_seq_one_letter_code
_entity_poly.pdbx_strand_id
1 'polypeptide(L)'
;MIDQSPESLSDIEIIDILQSMKNDVLNNEAKEIIRKGGKVGRQEAHKQALVALHQSFEEKFVEAVTLALSLNEAQAKKIRYKKDRIRILKARQIDYLAIDGAETAQVLAQIAQAIVREDAIVTHDLHNIFPFWKEGWPMVQFDSAYKILEDDIAIHYQAVLDELLRQF
;
A
#
# COMPACT_ATOMS: atom_id res chain seq x y z
N MET A 1 -6.47 14.91 -41.35
CA MET A 1 -7.09 13.99 -40.37
C MET A 1 -6.49 14.38 -39.03
N ILE A 2 -7.31 14.85 -38.10
CA ILE A 2 -6.86 15.43 -36.83
C ILE A 2 -6.24 14.29 -36.01
N ASP A 3 -4.96 14.44 -35.71
CA ASP A 3 -4.23 13.59 -34.77
C ASP A 3 -4.81 13.87 -33.38
N GLN A 4 -5.79 13.07 -32.97
CA GLN A 4 -6.31 13.12 -31.61
C GLN A 4 -5.27 12.49 -30.69
N SER A 5 -4.33 13.32 -30.24
CA SER A 5 -3.57 13.03 -29.04
C SER A 5 -4.58 12.81 -27.90
N PRO A 6 -4.48 11.71 -27.13
CA PRO A 6 -5.29 11.57 -25.93
C PRO A 6 -4.99 12.78 -25.04
N GLU A 7 -6.03 13.55 -24.68
CA GLU A 7 -5.88 14.71 -23.80
C GLU A 7 -5.21 14.25 -22.50
N SER A 8 -3.95 14.65 -22.33
CA SER A 8 -3.26 14.52 -21.05
C SER A 8 -3.91 15.48 -20.07
N LEU A 9 -4.29 14.98 -18.89
CA LEU A 9 -4.82 15.82 -17.81
C LEU A 9 -3.88 17.00 -17.53
N SER A 10 -4.48 18.16 -17.28
CA SER A 10 -3.75 19.35 -16.83
C SER A 10 -3.30 19.21 -15.38
N ASP A 11 -2.30 20.00 -14.98
CA ASP A 11 -1.79 20.01 -13.60
C ASP A 11 -2.90 20.29 -12.57
N ILE A 12 -3.85 21.18 -12.88
CA ILE A 12 -4.98 21.50 -12.01
C ILE A 12 -5.89 20.28 -11.82
N GLU A 13 -6.20 19.56 -12.91
CA GLU A 13 -7.01 18.34 -12.83
C GLU A 13 -6.30 17.24 -12.03
N ILE A 14 -4.98 17.11 -12.19
CA ILE A 14 -4.17 16.17 -11.41
C ILE A 14 -4.20 16.56 -9.92
N ILE A 15 -4.02 17.84 -9.58
CA ILE A 15 -4.11 18.33 -8.20
C ILE A 15 -5.48 18.00 -7.60
N ASP A 16 -6.57 18.26 -8.32
CA ASP A 16 -7.93 18.01 -7.85
C ASP A 16 -8.15 16.50 -7.58
N ILE A 17 -7.66 15.64 -8.47
CA ILE A 17 -7.71 14.19 -8.27
C ILE A 17 -6.92 13.80 -7.01
N LEU A 18 -5.65 14.23 -6.89
CA LEU A 18 -4.81 13.90 -5.73
C LEU A 18 -5.41 14.41 -4.41
N GLN A 19 -5.99 15.62 -4.40
CA GLN A 19 -6.73 16.15 -3.24
C GLN A 19 -7.95 15.30 -2.90
N SER A 20 -8.69 14.83 -3.91
CA SER A 20 -9.83 13.92 -3.69
C SER A 20 -9.39 12.59 -3.08
N MET A 21 -8.26 12.04 -3.52
CA MET A 21 -7.68 10.79 -3.00
C MET A 21 -7.26 10.89 -1.53
N LYS A 22 -7.02 12.09 -1.00
CA LYS A 22 -6.79 12.27 0.45
C LYS A 22 -8.01 11.84 1.29
N ASN A 23 -9.19 11.77 0.70
CA ASN A 23 -10.41 11.27 1.34
C ASN A 23 -10.63 9.75 1.15
N ASP A 24 -9.71 9.05 0.47
CA ASP A 24 -9.82 7.61 0.27
C ASP A 24 -9.77 6.85 1.61
N VAL A 25 -10.67 5.89 1.76
CA VAL A 25 -10.74 5.02 2.92
C VAL A 25 -10.23 3.63 2.52
N LEU A 26 -8.93 3.41 2.71
CA LEU A 26 -8.21 2.20 2.25
C LEU A 26 -8.70 0.91 2.91
N ASN A 27 -9.33 0.99 4.09
CA ASN A 27 -9.72 -0.16 4.89
C ASN A 27 -11.20 -0.57 4.77
N ASN A 28 -11.96 0.02 3.85
CA ASN A 28 -13.40 -0.27 3.72
C ASN A 28 -13.68 -1.77 3.49
N GLU A 29 -12.97 -2.38 2.54
CA GLU A 29 -13.13 -3.82 2.25
C GLU A 29 -12.65 -4.68 3.42
N ALA A 30 -11.50 -4.35 3.99
CA ALA A 30 -10.93 -5.04 5.14
C ALA A 30 -11.88 -5.05 6.35
N LYS A 31 -12.52 -3.92 6.66
CA LYS A 31 -13.54 -3.81 7.71
C LYS A 31 -14.76 -4.67 7.43
N GLU A 32 -15.23 -4.73 6.19
CA GLU A 32 -16.34 -5.59 5.81
C GLU A 32 -16.01 -7.08 5.92
N ILE A 33 -14.78 -7.48 5.58
CA ILE A 33 -14.29 -8.85 5.78
C ILE A 33 -14.29 -9.20 7.28
N ILE A 34 -13.73 -8.35 8.13
CA ILE A 34 -13.69 -8.55 9.59
C ILE A 34 -15.11 -8.67 10.16
N ARG A 35 -16.02 -7.78 9.74
CA ARG A 35 -17.42 -7.79 10.16
C ARG A 35 -18.13 -9.08 9.80
N LYS A 36 -17.93 -9.59 8.58
CA LYS A 36 -18.55 -10.85 8.10
C LYS A 36 -18.00 -12.09 8.80
N GLY A 37 -16.72 -12.09 9.20
CA GLY A 37 -16.09 -13.23 9.87
C GLY A 37 -16.64 -13.54 11.26
N GLY A 38 -17.15 -12.53 11.97
CA GLY A 38 -17.70 -12.69 13.32
C GLY A 38 -16.70 -13.30 14.31
N LYS A 39 -17.21 -13.91 15.39
CA LYS A 39 -16.35 -14.44 16.48
C LYS A 39 -15.59 -15.71 16.09
N VAL A 40 -16.24 -16.63 15.38
CA VAL A 40 -15.68 -17.94 15.01
C VAL A 40 -14.65 -17.81 13.90
N GLY A 41 -14.90 -16.96 12.90
CA GLY A 41 -13.99 -16.71 11.77
C GLY A 41 -12.99 -15.59 12.00
N ARG A 42 -12.83 -15.08 13.24
CA ARG A 42 -12.07 -13.86 13.51
C ARG A 42 -10.64 -13.91 12.98
N GLN A 43 -9.92 -15.02 13.19
CA GLN A 43 -8.52 -15.15 12.76
C GLN A 43 -8.40 -15.10 11.23
N GLU A 44 -9.18 -15.92 10.53
CA GLU A 44 -9.19 -15.96 9.07
C GLU A 44 -9.64 -14.62 8.48
N ALA A 45 -10.63 -13.97 9.08
CA ALA A 45 -11.10 -12.67 8.63
C ALA A 45 -10.02 -11.59 8.73
N HIS A 46 -9.22 -11.55 9.81
CA HIS A 46 -8.12 -10.59 9.92
C HIS A 46 -6.96 -10.93 8.98
N LYS A 47 -6.70 -12.22 8.73
CA LYS A 47 -5.75 -12.68 7.70
C LYS A 47 -6.15 -12.13 6.32
N GLN A 48 -7.41 -12.31 5.91
CA GLN A 48 -7.92 -11.80 4.64
C GLN A 48 -8.00 -10.26 4.62
N ALA A 49 -8.28 -9.62 5.75
CA ALA A 49 -8.31 -8.17 5.85
C ALA A 49 -6.94 -7.51 5.63
N LEU A 50 -5.85 -8.15 6.08
CA LEU A 50 -4.48 -7.71 5.78
C LEU A 50 -4.18 -7.75 4.27
N VAL A 51 -4.62 -8.81 3.59
CA VAL A 51 -4.47 -8.93 2.13
C VAL A 51 -5.28 -7.85 1.41
N ALA A 52 -6.53 -7.64 1.81
CA ALA A 52 -7.38 -6.60 1.23
C ALA A 52 -6.82 -5.19 1.45
N LEU A 53 -6.31 -4.90 2.65
CA LEU A 53 -5.65 -3.63 2.96
C LEU A 53 -4.42 -3.41 2.06
N HIS A 54 -3.58 -4.44 1.89
CA HIS A 54 -2.42 -4.38 1.00
C HIS A 54 -2.84 -4.05 -0.44
N GLN A 55 -3.84 -4.76 -0.95
CA GLN A 55 -4.32 -4.58 -2.31
C GLN A 55 -4.87 -3.16 -2.51
N SER A 56 -5.74 -2.69 -1.62
CA SER A 56 -6.31 -1.34 -1.70
C SER A 56 -5.23 -0.26 -1.66
N PHE A 57 -4.28 -0.38 -0.73
CA PHE A 57 -3.14 0.54 -0.66
C PHE A 57 -2.32 0.53 -1.96
N GLU A 58 -1.92 -0.64 -2.46
CA GLU A 58 -1.08 -0.73 -3.67
C GLU A 58 -1.79 -0.21 -4.92
N GLU A 59 -3.08 -0.47 -5.09
CA GLU A 59 -3.86 0.06 -6.20
C GLU A 59 -3.88 1.60 -6.18
N LYS A 60 -4.23 2.18 -5.02
CA LYS A 60 -4.30 3.63 -4.83
C LYS A 60 -2.95 4.33 -4.89
N PHE A 61 -1.91 3.70 -4.34
CA PHE A 61 -0.55 4.19 -4.42
C PHE A 61 -0.05 4.23 -5.88
N VAL A 62 -0.24 3.13 -6.63
CA VAL A 62 0.18 3.05 -8.03
C VAL A 62 -0.57 4.10 -8.86
N GLU A 63 -1.88 4.24 -8.65
CA GLU A 63 -2.72 5.26 -9.29
C GLU A 63 -2.17 6.66 -9.06
N ALA A 64 -2.02 7.08 -7.80
CA ALA A 64 -1.54 8.41 -7.44
C ALA A 64 -0.16 8.72 -8.04
N VAL A 65 0.81 7.80 -7.89
CA VAL A 65 2.19 8.01 -8.36
C VAL A 65 2.25 8.02 -9.89
N THR A 66 1.48 7.15 -10.55
CA THR A 66 1.42 7.09 -12.02
C THR A 66 0.86 8.38 -12.59
N LEU A 67 -0.21 8.89 -11.99
CA LEU A 67 -0.85 10.14 -12.38
C LEU A 67 0.09 11.32 -12.17
N ALA A 68 0.57 11.51 -10.94
CA ALA A 68 1.38 12.66 -10.56
C ALA A 68 2.71 12.77 -11.32
N LEU A 69 3.33 11.63 -11.63
CA LEU A 69 4.66 11.59 -12.25
C LEU A 69 4.64 11.22 -13.73
N SER A 70 3.44 11.15 -14.33
CA SER A 70 3.21 10.72 -15.71
C SER A 70 3.97 9.42 -16.07
N LEU A 71 3.87 8.41 -15.20
CA LEU A 71 4.60 7.16 -15.41
C LEU A 71 4.05 6.39 -16.60
N ASN A 72 4.95 5.85 -17.43
CA ASN A 72 4.53 4.91 -18.47
C ASN A 72 4.15 3.53 -17.88
N GLU A 73 3.54 2.67 -18.68
CA GLU A 73 3.04 1.36 -18.24
C GLU A 73 4.14 0.49 -17.59
N ALA A 74 5.36 0.52 -18.13
CA ALA A 74 6.48 -0.25 -17.58
C ALA A 74 6.93 0.27 -16.21
N GLN A 75 6.92 1.60 -16.01
CA GLN A 75 7.21 2.23 -14.73
C GLN A 75 6.10 1.98 -13.71
N ALA A 76 4.83 2.10 -14.11
CA ALA A 76 3.66 1.83 -13.28
C ALA A 76 3.65 0.38 -12.76
N LYS A 77 4.05 -0.60 -13.59
CA LYS A 77 4.23 -1.99 -13.14
C LYS A 77 5.34 -2.14 -12.11
N LYS A 78 6.44 -1.41 -12.29
CA LYS A 78 7.63 -1.51 -11.44
C LYS A 78 7.47 -0.82 -10.08
N ILE A 79 6.65 0.22 -9.97
CA ILE A 79 6.49 0.99 -8.71
C ILE A 79 5.95 0.14 -7.53
N ARG A 80 5.39 -1.03 -7.83
CA ARG A 80 4.97 -2.04 -6.83
C ARG A 80 6.15 -2.69 -6.09
N TYR A 81 7.35 -2.70 -6.68
CA TYR A 81 8.54 -3.29 -6.06
C TYR A 81 9.33 -2.23 -5.30
N LYS A 82 9.66 -2.49 -4.03
CA LYS A 82 10.38 -1.56 -3.14
C LYS A 82 11.58 -0.86 -3.80
N LYS A 83 12.48 -1.63 -4.43
CA LYS A 83 13.67 -1.08 -5.09
C LYS A 83 13.34 -0.08 -6.20
N ASP A 84 12.36 -0.41 -7.02
CA ASP A 84 11.93 0.44 -8.13
C ASP A 84 11.12 1.64 -7.66
N ARG A 85 10.26 1.47 -6.64
CA ARG A 85 9.55 2.54 -5.95
C ARG A 85 10.49 3.63 -5.47
N ILE A 86 11.49 3.25 -4.68
CA ILE A 86 12.51 4.17 -4.15
C ILE A 86 13.23 4.88 -5.30
N ARG A 87 13.65 4.12 -6.34
CA ARG A 87 14.39 4.67 -7.48
C ARG A 87 13.57 5.68 -8.29
N ILE A 88 12.31 5.37 -8.58
CA ILE A 88 11.44 6.21 -9.40
C ILE A 88 11.08 7.50 -8.64
N LEU A 89 10.70 7.39 -7.37
CA LEU A 89 10.37 8.56 -6.54
C LEU A 89 11.59 9.46 -6.30
N LYS A 90 12.76 8.86 -6.04
CA LYS A 90 14.00 9.62 -5.88
C LYS A 90 14.39 10.40 -7.14
N ALA A 91 14.08 9.90 -8.32
CA ALA A 91 14.31 10.64 -9.58
C ALA A 91 13.49 11.94 -9.67
N ARG A 92 12.44 12.07 -8.86
CA ARG A 92 11.60 13.26 -8.68
C ARG A 92 11.86 13.98 -7.36
N GLN A 93 13.01 13.73 -6.73
CA GLN A 93 13.41 14.32 -5.45
C GLN A 93 12.50 13.95 -4.26
N ILE A 94 11.69 12.90 -4.39
CA ILE A 94 10.86 12.37 -3.32
C ILE A 94 11.64 11.26 -2.60
N ASP A 95 12.01 11.49 -1.35
CA ASP A 95 12.68 10.47 -0.53
C ASP A 95 11.67 9.52 0.10
N TYR A 96 11.32 8.46 -0.63
CA TYR A 96 10.33 7.48 -0.19
C TYR A 96 10.69 6.82 1.15
N LEU A 97 11.98 6.63 1.47
CA LEU A 97 12.39 6.03 2.73
C LEU A 97 12.17 6.98 3.92
N ALA A 98 12.26 8.30 3.69
CA ALA A 98 11.94 9.28 4.71
C ALA A 98 10.42 9.37 4.98
N ILE A 99 9.59 9.08 3.96
CA ILE A 99 8.13 9.04 4.07
C ILE A 99 7.67 7.75 4.76
N ASP A 100 8.15 6.60 4.26
CA ASP A 100 7.79 5.24 4.71
C ASP A 100 8.66 4.81 5.89
N GLY A 101 8.96 5.70 6.84
CA GLY A 101 10.09 5.55 7.80
C GLY A 101 10.21 4.21 8.55
N ALA A 102 9.10 3.48 8.74
CA ALA A 102 9.06 2.16 9.39
C ALA A 102 8.98 0.97 8.40
N GLU A 103 9.16 1.23 7.10
CA GLU A 103 8.94 0.30 5.99
C GLU A 103 7.56 -0.37 6.02
N THR A 104 6.53 0.33 6.53
CA THR A 104 5.20 -0.22 6.79
C THR A 104 4.59 -0.83 5.54
N ALA A 105 4.72 -0.16 4.39
CA ALA A 105 4.21 -0.70 3.13
C ALA A 105 4.91 -2.01 2.73
N GLN A 106 6.22 -2.12 2.98
CA GLN A 106 6.98 -3.33 2.72
C GLN A 106 6.58 -4.46 3.68
N VAL A 107 6.41 -4.16 4.97
CA VAL A 107 5.96 -5.12 5.97
C VAL A 107 4.59 -5.67 5.58
N LEU A 108 3.64 -4.80 5.24
CA LEU A 108 2.31 -5.22 4.81
C LEU A 108 2.36 -6.08 3.53
N ALA A 109 3.21 -5.71 2.57
CA ALA A 109 3.40 -6.51 1.35
C ALA A 109 3.97 -7.91 1.64
N GLN A 110 4.96 -8.02 2.53
CA GLN A 110 5.53 -9.31 2.95
C GLN A 110 4.50 -10.16 3.69
N ILE A 111 3.66 -9.56 4.53
CA ILE A 111 2.56 -10.26 5.22
C ILE A 111 1.56 -10.81 4.21
N ALA A 112 1.08 -9.97 3.28
CA ALA A 112 0.13 -10.39 2.26
C ALA A 112 0.69 -11.52 1.40
N GLN A 113 1.96 -11.42 0.99
CA GLN A 113 2.67 -12.44 0.23
C GLN A 113 2.73 -13.77 1.01
N ALA A 114 3.16 -13.74 2.27
CA ALA A 114 3.27 -14.94 3.09
C ALA A 114 1.90 -15.59 3.35
N ILE A 115 0.85 -14.78 3.54
CA ILE A 115 -0.53 -15.25 3.66
C ILE A 115 -0.99 -16.00 2.40
N VAL A 116 -0.70 -15.45 1.23
CA VAL A 116 -1.21 -15.98 -0.06
C VAL A 116 -0.35 -17.14 -0.60
N ARG A 117 0.95 -17.16 -0.32
CA ARG A 117 1.90 -18.07 -0.96
C ARG A 117 2.59 -19.04 -0.01
N GLU A 118 2.62 -18.72 1.28
CA GLU A 118 3.47 -19.41 2.26
C GLU A 118 2.66 -19.89 3.47
N ASP A 119 1.36 -20.11 3.27
CA ASP A 119 0.42 -20.59 4.30
C ASP A 119 0.43 -19.75 5.59
N ALA A 120 0.73 -18.45 5.46
CA ALA A 120 0.95 -17.54 6.58
C ALA A 120 2.02 -18.02 7.57
N ILE A 121 3.08 -18.65 7.09
CA ILE A 121 4.31 -18.89 7.84
C ILE A 121 5.14 -17.61 7.89
N VAL A 122 5.69 -17.30 9.06
CA VAL A 122 6.59 -16.16 9.25
C VAL A 122 7.89 -16.41 8.48
N THR A 123 8.14 -15.57 7.48
CA THR A 123 9.38 -15.54 6.70
C THR A 123 10.53 -14.93 7.49
N HIS A 124 11.75 -15.06 6.95
CA HIS A 124 12.94 -14.41 7.48
C HIS A 124 12.74 -12.91 7.69
N ASP A 125 12.21 -12.21 6.68
CA ASP A 125 12.00 -10.76 6.75
C ASP A 125 10.94 -10.35 7.77
N LEU A 126 10.00 -11.25 8.10
CA LEU A 126 8.93 -11.00 9.08
C LEU A 126 9.33 -11.40 10.51
N HIS A 127 10.53 -11.95 10.70
CA HIS A 127 11.00 -12.40 12.00
C HIS A 127 11.10 -11.24 12.99
N ASN A 128 10.42 -11.36 14.14
CA ASN A 128 10.37 -10.35 15.21
C ASN A 128 9.77 -8.98 14.84
N ILE A 129 9.20 -8.81 13.64
CA ILE A 129 8.45 -7.59 13.32
C ILE A 129 7.29 -7.42 14.29
N PHE A 130 6.58 -8.52 14.58
CA PHE A 130 5.64 -8.58 15.69
C PHE A 130 6.20 -9.47 16.81
N PRO A 131 5.96 -9.15 18.10
CA PRO A 131 6.63 -9.80 19.24
C PRO A 131 6.58 -11.35 19.25
N PHE A 132 5.52 -11.93 18.71
CA PHE A 132 5.28 -13.38 18.70
C PHE A 132 5.61 -14.07 17.38
N TRP A 133 6.05 -13.33 16.36
CA TRP A 133 6.34 -13.89 15.05
C TRP A 133 7.77 -14.38 14.98
N LYS A 134 7.93 -15.71 14.87
CA LYS A 134 9.22 -16.40 14.81
C LYS A 134 9.34 -17.11 13.47
N GLU A 135 10.51 -16.99 12.82
CA GLU A 135 10.74 -17.55 11.49
C GLU A 135 10.42 -19.05 11.48
N GLY A 136 9.71 -19.50 10.45
CA GLY A 136 9.29 -20.90 10.28
C GLY A 136 8.05 -21.31 11.10
N TRP A 137 7.47 -20.40 11.90
CA TRP A 137 6.24 -20.66 12.65
C TRP A 137 5.03 -19.97 12.00
N PRO A 138 3.80 -20.47 12.21
CA PRO A 138 2.60 -19.78 11.77
C PRO A 138 2.48 -18.39 12.38
N MET A 139 2.07 -17.41 11.57
CA MET A 139 1.67 -16.10 12.04
C MET A 139 0.47 -16.22 12.98
N VAL A 140 0.47 -15.39 14.02
CA VAL A 140 -0.59 -15.32 15.03
C VAL A 140 -0.95 -13.87 15.34
N GLN A 141 -2.07 -13.64 16.03
CA GLN A 141 -2.51 -12.29 16.43
C GLN A 141 -2.69 -11.34 15.22
N PHE A 142 -3.28 -11.84 14.14
CA PHE A 142 -3.57 -11.04 12.94
C PHE A 142 -4.41 -9.80 13.25
N ASP A 143 -5.24 -9.82 14.29
CA ASP A 143 -6.01 -8.67 14.74
C ASP A 143 -5.16 -7.54 15.31
N SER A 144 -4.12 -7.89 16.07
CA SER A 144 -3.16 -6.92 16.60
C SER A 144 -2.28 -6.36 15.49
N ALA A 145 -1.81 -7.21 14.59
CA ALA A 145 -1.02 -6.78 13.42
C ALA A 145 -1.85 -5.87 12.49
N TYR A 146 -3.10 -6.25 12.21
CA TYR A 146 -4.02 -5.45 11.40
C TYR A 146 -4.24 -4.07 12.00
N LYS A 147 -4.52 -3.98 13.31
CA LYS A 147 -4.78 -2.69 13.98
C LYS A 147 -3.60 -1.72 13.84
N ILE A 148 -2.36 -2.22 13.95
CA ILE A 148 -1.17 -1.39 13.80
C ILE A 148 -1.00 -0.96 12.34
N LEU A 149 -1.05 -1.92 11.41
CA LEU A 149 -0.79 -1.65 10.00
C LEU A 149 -1.87 -0.79 9.33
N GLU A 150 -3.13 -0.90 9.74
CA GLU A 150 -4.23 -0.08 9.23
C GLU A 150 -3.97 1.42 9.44
N ASP A 151 -3.57 1.80 10.66
CA ASP A 151 -3.27 3.19 11.00
C ASP A 151 -1.99 3.67 10.29
N ASP A 152 -0.92 2.87 10.35
CA ASP A 152 0.37 3.24 9.78
C ASP A 152 0.32 3.39 8.25
N ILE A 153 -0.43 2.51 7.56
CA ILE A 153 -0.60 2.58 6.10
C ILE A 153 -1.41 3.80 5.70
N ALA A 154 -2.44 4.17 6.47
CA ALA A 154 -3.18 5.39 6.21
C ALA A 154 -2.29 6.63 6.35
N ILE A 155 -1.48 6.70 7.41
CA ILE A 155 -0.51 7.80 7.62
C ILE A 155 0.50 7.86 6.46
N HIS A 156 1.07 6.71 6.11
CA HIS A 156 2.03 6.61 5.01
C HIS A 156 1.43 7.06 3.68
N TYR A 157 0.21 6.61 3.36
CA TYR A 157 -0.48 6.99 2.13
C TYR A 157 -0.73 8.50 2.04
N GLN A 158 -1.16 9.12 3.14
CA GLN A 158 -1.33 10.58 3.21
C GLN A 158 -0.01 11.32 2.99
N ALA A 159 1.09 10.85 3.60
CA ALA A 159 2.39 11.46 3.45
C ALA A 159 2.92 11.34 2.00
N VAL A 160 2.65 10.22 1.31
CA VAL A 160 2.94 10.09 -0.12
C VAL A 160 2.15 11.12 -0.93
N LEU A 161 0.84 11.24 -0.71
CA LEU A 161 0.00 12.20 -1.43
C LEU A 161 0.49 13.65 -1.22
N ASP A 162 0.90 14.00 0.00
CA ASP A 162 1.45 15.32 0.30
C ASP A 162 2.74 15.61 -0.48
N GLU A 163 3.65 14.64 -0.64
CA GLU A 163 4.86 14.83 -1.45
C GLU A 163 4.59 14.86 -2.95
N LEU A 164 3.58 14.13 -3.43
CA LEU A 164 3.15 14.21 -4.83
C LEU A 164 2.51 15.57 -5.15
N LEU A 165 1.69 16.09 -4.25
CA LEU A 165 1.05 17.41 -4.41
C LEU A 165 2.08 18.55 -4.47
N ARG A 166 3.23 18.43 -3.80
CA ARG A 166 4.33 19.42 -3.85
C ARG A 166 5.08 19.44 -5.18
N GLN A 167 4.79 18.52 -6.11
CA GLN A 167 5.41 18.50 -7.43
C GLN A 167 4.75 19.48 -8.42
N PHE A 168 3.65 20.11 -8.02
CA PHE A 168 2.90 21.09 -8.79
C PHE A 168 2.97 22.46 -8.11
#